data_AF-A0A1B8NYH9-F1
#
_entry.id   AF-A0A1B8NYH9-F1
#
_cell.length_a   1.000
_cell.length_b   1.000
_cell.length_c   1.000
_cell.angle_alpha   90.00
_cell.angle_beta   90.00
_cell.angle_gamma   90.00
#
_symmetry.space_group_name_H-M   'P 1'
#
loop_
_entity.id
_entity.type
_entity.pdbx_description
1 polymer ?
#
loop_
_entity_poly.entity_id
_entity_poly.type
_entity_poly.pdbx_seq_one_letter_code
_entity_poly.pdbx_strand_id
1 'polypeptide(L)'
;MNASRPPGEWQSYDVIYTAPRFDDAGELESPAYVTVLHNGVLVQNHVEIQGTTEWIGAPSYDEAHGCAPLYLQDHDAAVSFRNIWIREL
;
A
#
# COMPACT_ATOMS: atom_id res chain seq x y z
N MET A 1 16.00 4.24 -6.84
CA MET A 1 16.46 2.90 -7.28
C MET A 1 15.31 2.25 -8.04
N ASN A 2 15.58 1.51 -9.12
CA ASN A 2 14.57 0.79 -9.90
C ASN A 2 14.85 -0.71 -9.79
N ALA A 3 13.89 -1.49 -9.29
CA ALA A 3 13.99 -2.93 -9.08
C ALA A 3 13.19 -3.76 -10.10
N SER A 4 12.65 -3.12 -11.15
CA SER A 4 11.80 -3.79 -12.13
C SER A 4 12.58 -4.74 -13.03
N ARG A 5 11.98 -5.89 -13.31
CA ARG A 5 12.41 -6.81 -14.38
C ARG A 5 11.80 -6.42 -15.74
N PRO A 6 12.33 -6.93 -16.87
CA PRO A 6 11.77 -6.69 -18.20
C PRO A 6 10.28 -7.07 -18.34
N PRO A 7 9.55 -6.50 -19.32
CA PRO A 7 8.18 -6.89 -19.63
C PRO A 7 8.06 -8.39 -19.94
N GLY A 8 6.97 -9.02 -19.47
CA GLY A 8 6.75 -10.46 -19.59
C GLY A 8 7.37 -11.29 -18.46
N GLU A 9 8.27 -10.72 -17.66
CA GLU A 9 8.75 -11.34 -16.44
C GLU A 9 7.85 -11.01 -15.24
N TRP A 10 7.80 -11.93 -14.29
CA TRP A 10 7.05 -11.76 -13.06
C TRP A 10 7.79 -10.84 -12.09
N GLN A 11 7.07 -9.82 -11.63
CA GLN A 11 7.45 -9.00 -10.48
C GLN A 11 6.88 -9.63 -9.21
N SER A 12 7.62 -9.57 -8.10
CA SER A 12 7.13 -9.96 -6.78
C SER A 12 7.09 -8.76 -5.84
N TYR A 13 6.06 -8.70 -5.00
CA TYR A 13 5.93 -7.74 -3.93
C TYR A 13 5.75 -8.48 -2.62
N ASP A 14 6.58 -8.13 -1.63
CA ASP A 14 6.34 -8.45 -0.22
C ASP A 14 6.00 -7.13 0.48
N VAL A 15 4.79 -7.05 1.04
CA VAL A 15 4.25 -5.83 1.65
C VAL A 15 3.94 -6.11 3.11
N ILE A 16 4.50 -5.29 3.99
CA ILE A 16 4.23 -5.28 5.42
C ILE A 16 3.53 -3.96 5.74
N TYR A 17 2.33 -4.04 6.29
CA TYR A 17 1.47 -2.89 6.54
C TYR A 17 1.08 -2.83 8.01
N THR A 18 1.18 -1.64 8.59
CA THR A 18 0.61 -1.29 9.90
C THR A 18 -0.52 -0.30 9.67
N ALA A 19 -1.72 -0.66 10.10
CA ALA A 19 -2.92 0.17 9.92
C ALA A 19 -2.86 1.48 10.72
N PRO A 20 -3.50 2.56 10.24
CA PRO A 20 -3.66 3.77 11.03
C PRO A 20 -4.64 3.51 12.19
N ARG A 21 -4.58 4.36 13.21
CA ARG A 21 -5.55 4.39 14.30
C ARG A 21 -6.18 5.76 14.38
N PHE A 22 -7.47 5.76 14.69
CA PHE A 22 -8.28 6.95 14.89
C PHE A 22 -8.90 6.88 16.29
N ASP A 23 -9.11 8.04 16.90
CA ASP A 23 -9.81 8.14 18.17
C ASP A 23 -11.35 8.08 18.00
N ASP A 24 -12.09 8.17 19.10
CA ASP A 24 -13.56 8.14 19.11
C ASP A 24 -14.18 9.36 18.41
N ALA A 25 -13.42 10.45 18.22
CA ALA A 25 -13.84 11.64 17.47
C ALA A 25 -13.54 11.51 15.97
N GLY A 26 -12.82 10.46 15.56
CA GLY A 26 -12.39 10.23 14.18
C GLY A 26 -11.09 10.96 13.82
N GLU A 27 -10.39 11.55 14.79
CA GLU A 27 -9.09 12.19 14.57
C GLU A 27 -7.98 11.14 14.51
N LEU A 28 -6.96 11.40 13.68
CA LEU A 28 -5.83 10.48 13.53
C LEU A 28 -5.02 10.41 14.83
N GLU A 29 -4.97 9.22 15.43
CA GLU A 29 -4.16 8.92 16.61
C GLU A 29 -2.75 8.43 16.22
N SER A 30 -2.66 7.57 15.20
CA SER A 30 -1.36 7.13 14.65
C SER A 30 -1.46 6.84 13.15
N PRO A 31 -0.51 7.29 12.31
CA PRO A 31 -0.55 7.07 10.87
C PRO A 31 -0.26 5.61 10.52
N ALA A 32 -0.59 5.25 9.28
CA ALA A 32 -0.25 3.95 8.74
C ALA A 32 1.22 3.92 8.30
N TYR A 33 1.84 2.75 8.35
CA TYR A 33 3.20 2.54 7.88
C TYR A 33 3.27 1.37 6.90
N VAL A 34 4.14 1.49 5.90
CA VAL A 34 4.36 0.42 4.91
C VAL A 34 5.85 0.13 4.70
N THR A 35 6.18 -1.15 4.65
CA THR A 35 7.46 -1.64 4.12
C THR A 35 7.19 -2.47 2.89
N VAL A 36 7.92 -2.19 1.81
CA VAL A 36 7.74 -2.86 0.51
C VAL A 36 9.08 -3.36 0.00
N LEU A 37 9.13 -4.65 -0.32
CA LEU A 37 10.19 -5.23 -1.12
C LEU A 37 9.64 -5.52 -2.52
N HIS A 38 10.32 -4.99 -3.53
CA HIS A 38 10.03 -5.29 -4.94
C HIS A 38 11.15 -6.18 -5.48
N ASN A 39 10.82 -7.41 -5.88
CA ASN A 39 11.80 -8.43 -6.30
C ASN A 39 12.90 -8.69 -5.26
N GLY A 40 12.55 -8.69 -3.96
CA GLY A 40 13.48 -8.88 -2.84
C GLY A 40 14.31 -7.63 -2.49
N VAL A 41 14.09 -6.52 -3.20
CA VAL A 41 14.82 -5.26 -2.98
C VAL A 41 13.96 -4.30 -2.18
N LEU A 42 14.47 -3.79 -1.06
CA LEU A 42 13.78 -2.83 -0.21
C LEU A 42 13.59 -1.50 -0.94
N VAL A 43 12.34 -1.15 -1.26
CA VAL A 43 11.99 0.09 -1.99
C VAL A 43 11.21 1.09 -1.15
N GLN A 44 10.50 0.63 -0.12
CA GLN A 44 9.90 1.48 0.92
C GLN A 44 10.30 0.89 2.28
N ASN A 45 10.97 1.68 3.11
CA ASN A 45 11.47 1.23 4.41
C ASN A 45 10.72 1.94 5.53
N HIS A 46 9.73 1.25 6.12
CA HIS A 46 8.87 1.78 7.19
C HIS A 46 8.37 3.20 6.91
N VAL A 47 7.83 3.40 5.71
CA VAL A 47 7.38 4.71 5.24
C VAL A 47 6.02 5.03 5.82
N GLU A 48 5.89 6.23 6.38
CA GLU A 48 4.63 6.79 6.83
C GLU A 48 3.71 7.09 5.63
N ILE A 49 2.45 6.68 5.72
CA ILE A 49 1.40 7.06 4.79
C ILE A 49 0.73 8.32 5.33
N GLN A 50 0.69 9.38 4.51
CA GLN A 50 0.22 10.70 4.92
C GLN A 50 -1.32 10.87 4.82
N GLY A 51 -2.01 9.85 4.30
CA GLY A 51 -3.44 9.89 4.01
C GLY A 51 -3.78 9.07 2.76
N THR A 52 -4.94 9.34 2.16
CA THR A 52 -5.33 8.77 0.87
C THR A 52 -4.31 9.09 -0.23
N THR A 53 -4.15 8.18 -1.19
CA THR A 53 -3.31 8.44 -2.37
C THR A 53 -4.14 9.18 -3.42
N GLU A 54 -3.84 10.45 -3.64
CA GLU A 54 -4.62 11.33 -4.52
C GLU A 54 -3.96 11.53 -5.90
N TRP A 55 -4.77 11.58 -6.97
CA TRP A 55 -4.31 12.08 -8.28
C TRP A 55 -4.16 13.61 -8.28
N ILE A 56 -5.08 14.31 -7.60
CA ILE A 56 -5.10 15.77 -7.47
C ILE A 56 -5.32 16.13 -6.00
N GLY A 57 -4.44 16.96 -5.44
CA GLY A 57 -4.53 17.42 -4.06
C GLY A 57 -3.43 16.85 -3.18
N ALA A 58 -3.43 17.27 -1.91
CA ALA A 58 -2.55 16.71 -0.90
C ALA A 58 -3.23 15.50 -0.25
N PRO A 59 -2.47 14.47 0.16
CA PRO A 59 -3.01 13.35 0.92
C PRO A 59 -3.57 13.84 2.26
N SER A 60 -4.65 13.23 2.70
CA SER A 60 -5.29 13.53 3.99
C SER A 60 -5.95 12.29 4.58
N TYR A 61 -6.16 12.34 5.90
CA TYR A 61 -6.95 11.37 6.64
C TYR A 61 -8.34 11.96 6.93
N ASP A 62 -9.04 12.40 5.89
CA ASP A 62 -10.32 13.11 6.04
C ASP A 62 -11.46 12.21 6.55
N GLU A 63 -11.37 10.91 6.28
CA GLU A 63 -12.33 9.92 6.76
C GLU A 63 -11.63 8.84 7.57
N ALA A 64 -12.03 8.71 8.84
CA ALA A 64 -11.63 7.60 9.68
C ALA A 64 -12.17 6.29 9.11
N HIS A 65 -11.34 5.25 9.12
CA HIS A 65 -11.71 3.94 8.59
C HIS A 65 -11.22 2.81 9.49
N GLY A 66 -11.87 1.65 9.35
CA GLY A 66 -11.48 0.41 10.02
C GLY A 66 -10.77 -0.57 9.07
N CYS A 67 -10.96 -1.86 9.34
CA CYS A 67 -10.52 -2.93 8.45
C CYS A 67 -11.18 -2.80 7.07
N ALA A 68 -10.37 -2.87 6.01
CA ALA A 68 -10.78 -2.67 4.63
C ALA A 68 -10.17 -3.76 3.73
N PRO A 69 -10.80 -4.06 2.57
CA PRO A 69 -10.29 -5.08 1.66
C PRO A 69 -9.00 -4.65 0.94
N LEU A 70 -8.26 -5.62 0.40
CA LEU A 70 -7.22 -5.36 -0.59
C LEU A 70 -7.87 -5.10 -1.96
N TYR A 71 -7.60 -3.94 -2.54
CA TYR A 71 -8.08 -3.56 -3.87
C TYR A 71 -6.94 -3.63 -4.90
N LEU A 72 -7.21 -4.26 -6.05
CA LEU A 72 -6.32 -4.26 -7.22
C LEU A 72 -6.91 -3.31 -8.27
N GLN A 73 -6.16 -2.26 -8.59
CA GLN A 73 -6.62 -1.23 -9.52
C GLN A 73 -6.67 -1.75 -10.96
N ASP A 74 -7.77 -1.47 -11.64
CA ASP A 74 -7.85 -1.49 -13.10
C ASP A 74 -7.61 -0.07 -13.63
N HIS A 75 -6.65 0.07 -14.54
CA HIS A 75 -6.25 1.36 -15.11
C HIS A 75 -5.92 1.19 -16.60
N ASP A 76 -6.85 0.60 -17.35
CA ASP A 76 -6.77 0.44 -18.80
C ASP A 76 -5.49 -0.28 -19.29
N ALA A 77 -4.95 -1.17 -18.47
CA ALA A 77 -3.72 -1.90 -18.74
C ALA A 77 -3.91 -3.41 -18.56
N ALA A 78 -3.45 -4.18 -19.55
CA ALA A 78 -3.47 -5.64 -19.47
C ALA A 78 -2.37 -6.14 -18.52
N VAL A 79 -2.75 -6.45 -17.28
CA VAL A 79 -1.87 -7.04 -16.25
C VAL A 79 -2.47 -8.35 -15.76
N SER A 80 -1.62 -9.35 -15.52
CA SER A 80 -2.02 -10.63 -14.93
C SER A 80 -1.41 -10.78 -13.54
N PHE A 81 -2.18 -11.34 -12.60
CA PHE A 81 -1.75 -11.55 -11.22
C PHE A 81 -1.67 -13.04 -10.90
N ARG A 82 -0.80 -13.42 -9.95
CA ARG A 82 -0.72 -14.77 -9.40
C ARG A 82 -0.18 -14.74 -7.98
N ASN A 83 -0.41 -15.83 -7.23
CA ASN A 83 0.18 -16.05 -5.90
C ASN A 83 -0.09 -14.90 -4.90
N ILE A 84 -1.34 -14.43 -4.83
CA ILE A 84 -1.78 -13.44 -3.86
C ILE A 84 -2.29 -14.18 -2.63
N TRP A 85 -1.71 -13.87 -1.47
CA TRP A 85 -2.14 -14.36 -0.17
C TRP A 85 -1.91 -13.26 0.87
N ILE A 86 -2.62 -13.35 1.99
CA ILE A 86 -2.53 -12.39 3.09
C ILE A 86 -2.48 -13.14 4.41
N ARG A 87 -1.81 -12.54 5.40
CA ARG A 87 -1.79 -12.99 6.79
C ARG A 87 -1.81 -11.76 7.69
N GLU A 88 -2.60 -11.80 8.75
CA GLU A 88 -2.60 -10.80 9.80
C GLU A 88 -1.27 -10.81 10.59
N LEU A 89 -0.93 -9.67 11.20
CA LEU A 89 0.27 -9.44 12.01
C LEU A 89 -0.07 -9.27 13.48
#